data_AF-A0A0M4JPA4-F1
#
_entry.id   AF-A0A0M4JPA4-F1
#
_cell.length_a   1.000
_cell.length_b   1.000
_cell.length_c   1.000
_cell.angle_alpha   90.00
_cell.angle_beta   90.00
_cell.angle_gamma   90.00
#
_symmetry.space_group_name_H-M   'P 1'
#
loop_
_entity.id
_entity.type
_entity.pdbx_description
1 polymer ?
#
loop_
_entity_poly.entity_id
_entity_poly.type
_entity_poly.pdbx_seq_one_letter_code
_entity_poly.pdbx_strand_id
1 'polypeptide(L)'
;TNLVQWIWGGFSVDNATLTRFFTFHFILPFIIVGATAMHLLFLHETGSSNPTGLNSNMDKVQFHTYFSYKDLFGFSILLLTLCTLSSFFPNVLGDPDNFTPANPLSTPPHIKPEWYFLFAYAILRSIPNKLGGVLALLFSILILLIMPIIHTSKQRAMIFRPTTKLLFWTLVANTLILTWIGG
;
A
#
# COMPACT_ATOMS: atom_id res chain seq x y z
N THR A 1 -11.87 19.91 16.43
CA THR A 1 -10.77 20.84 16.07
C THR A 1 -9.50 20.54 16.87
N ASN A 2 -9.63 20.24 18.17
CA ASN A 2 -8.49 19.98 19.06
C ASN A 2 -7.47 18.96 18.55
N LEU A 3 -7.90 17.82 18.00
CA LEU A 3 -6.96 16.80 17.51
C LEU A 3 -6.15 17.26 16.29
N VAL A 4 -6.79 17.94 15.33
CA VAL A 4 -6.13 18.41 14.10
C VAL A 4 -5.10 19.49 14.44
N GLN A 5 -5.48 20.46 15.27
CA GLN A 5 -4.56 21.50 15.75
C GLN A 5 -3.43 20.93 16.60
N TRP A 6 -3.69 19.88 17.39
CA TRP A 6 -2.66 19.17 18.13
C TRP A 6 -1.66 18.48 17.19
N ILE A 7 -2.14 17.81 16.13
CA ILE A 7 -1.27 17.21 15.09
C ILE A 7 -0.46 18.28 14.37
N TRP A 8 -1.00 19.46 14.09
CA TRP A 8 -0.25 20.56 13.48
C TRP A 8 0.70 21.25 14.47
N GLY A 9 0.35 21.31 15.75
CA GLY A 9 1.06 22.14 16.72
C GLY A 9 0.79 23.63 16.57
N GLY A 10 -0.37 23.98 16.01
CA GLY A 10 -0.75 25.34 15.65
C GLY A 10 -2.12 25.37 14.96
N PHE A 11 -2.46 26.52 14.37
CA PHE A 11 -3.73 26.71 13.68
C PHE A 11 -3.73 26.26 12.21
N SER A 12 -2.54 26.06 11.63
CA SER A 12 -2.33 25.63 10.25
C SER A 12 -1.09 24.74 10.16
N VAL A 13 -0.86 24.13 8.98
CA VAL A 13 0.40 23.43 8.69
C VAL A 13 1.52 24.46 8.57
N ASP A 14 2.56 24.32 9.40
CA ASP A 14 3.71 25.25 9.46
C ASP A 14 4.97 24.50 9.94
N ASN A 15 6.03 25.21 10.32
CA ASN A 15 7.32 24.67 10.74
C ASN A 15 7.22 23.63 11.87
N ALA A 16 6.29 23.83 12.82
CA ALA A 16 6.03 22.87 13.88
C ALA A 16 5.55 21.51 13.31
N THR A 17 4.73 21.53 12.26
CA THR A 17 4.25 20.33 11.54
C THR A 17 5.36 19.69 10.72
N LEU A 18 6.18 20.47 10.03
CA LEU A 18 7.28 19.94 9.22
C LEU A 18 8.32 19.21 10.08
N THR A 19 8.75 19.84 11.18
CA THR A 19 9.75 19.27 12.10
C THR A 19 9.28 17.96 12.71
N ARG A 20 8.02 17.88 13.16
CA ARG A 20 7.48 16.62 13.71
C ARG A 20 7.27 15.56 12.64
N PHE A 21 6.85 15.92 11.42
CA PHE A 21 6.65 14.96 10.34
C PHE A 21 7.98 14.37 9.89
N PHE A 22 9.05 15.16 9.88
CA PHE A 22 10.40 14.63 9.68
C PHE A 22 10.77 13.61 10.76
N THR A 23 10.56 13.92 12.05
CA THR A 23 10.83 12.99 13.15
C THR A 23 10.00 11.71 13.05
N PHE A 24 8.71 11.81 12.72
CA PHE A 24 7.85 10.64 12.49
C PHE A 24 8.30 9.83 11.29
N HIS A 25 8.61 10.49 10.18
CA HIS A 25 9.12 9.85 8.97
C HIS A 25 10.45 9.13 9.23
N PHE A 26 11.30 9.66 10.10
CA PHE A 26 12.55 9.01 10.48
C PHE A 26 12.32 7.76 11.34
N ILE A 27 11.44 7.82 12.36
CA ILE A 27 11.25 6.70 13.29
C ILE A 27 10.39 5.57 12.72
N LEU A 28 9.38 5.89 11.89
CA LEU A 28 8.41 4.92 11.37
C LEU A 28 9.05 3.76 10.58
N PRO A 29 10.06 3.96 9.70
CA PRO A 29 10.77 2.86 9.04
C PRO A 29 11.37 1.84 10.01
N PHE A 30 11.91 2.27 11.16
CA PHE A 30 12.46 1.35 12.16
C PHE A 30 11.36 0.56 12.88
N ILE A 31 10.21 1.20 13.13
CA ILE A 31 9.03 0.50 13.65
C ILE A 31 8.55 -0.55 12.64
N ILE A 32 8.55 -0.22 11.35
CA ILE A 32 8.20 -1.16 10.26
C ILE A 32 9.18 -2.35 10.25
N VAL A 33 10.48 -2.14 10.41
CA VAL A 33 11.46 -3.24 10.52
C VAL A 33 11.13 -4.17 11.69
N GLY A 34 10.79 -3.61 12.86
CA GLY A 34 10.34 -4.40 14.02
C GLY A 34 9.07 -5.21 13.73
N ALA A 35 8.08 -4.59 13.07
CA ALA A 35 6.86 -5.26 12.65
C ALA A 35 7.12 -6.35 11.59
N THR A 36 8.08 -6.15 10.67
CA THR A 36 8.50 -7.15 9.69
C THR A 36 9.15 -8.35 10.36
N ALA A 37 9.98 -8.16 11.40
CA ALA A 37 10.53 -9.26 12.17
C ALA A 37 9.43 -10.10 12.86
N MET A 38 8.45 -9.43 13.48
CA MET A 38 7.29 -10.11 14.07
C MET A 38 6.45 -10.84 13.02
N HIS A 39 6.25 -10.23 11.85
CA HIS A 39 5.57 -10.86 10.71
C HIS A 39 6.27 -12.16 10.28
N LEU A 40 7.60 -12.13 10.12
CA LEU A 40 8.38 -13.31 9.74
C LEU A 40 8.37 -14.40 10.82
N LEU A 41 8.36 -14.03 12.10
CA LEU A 41 8.23 -14.98 13.20
C LEU A 41 6.92 -15.77 13.08
N PHE A 42 5.78 -15.09 12.95
CA PHE A 42 4.49 -15.78 12.77
C PHE A 42 4.40 -16.58 11.47
N LEU A 43 5.07 -16.12 10.41
CA LEU A 43 5.17 -16.89 9.17
C LEU A 43 5.95 -18.19 9.40
N HIS A 44 7.04 -18.17 10.18
CA HIS A 44 7.88 -19.34 10.43
C HIS A 44 7.19 -20.40 11.29
N GLU A 45 6.25 -20.03 12.16
CA GLU A 45 5.45 -20.99 12.95
C GLU A 45 4.63 -21.94 12.06
N THR A 46 4.13 -21.45 10.91
CA THR A 46 3.26 -22.24 10.02
C THR A 46 3.92 -22.61 8.69
N GLY A 47 4.97 -21.89 8.29
CA GLY A 47 5.59 -21.96 6.97
C GLY A 47 4.76 -21.27 5.88
N SER A 48 5.36 -21.09 4.71
CA SER A 48 4.69 -20.50 3.56
C SER A 48 3.57 -21.42 3.02
N SER A 49 2.50 -20.79 2.53
CA SER A 49 1.51 -21.50 1.70
C SER A 49 2.05 -21.74 0.28
N ASN A 50 1.28 -22.44 -0.55
CA ASN A 50 1.62 -22.75 -1.93
C ASN A 50 0.40 -22.54 -2.84
N PRO A 51 0.57 -22.50 -4.18
CA PRO A 51 -0.50 -22.17 -5.12
C PRO A 51 -1.75 -23.07 -5.03
N THR A 52 -1.61 -24.32 -4.59
CA THR A 52 -2.74 -25.25 -4.43
C THR A 52 -3.55 -24.99 -3.16
N GLY A 53 -2.97 -24.32 -2.16
CA GLY A 53 -3.54 -24.13 -0.84
C GLY A 53 -3.59 -25.38 0.03
N LEU A 54 -3.03 -26.51 -0.43
CA LEU A 54 -2.93 -27.77 0.31
C LEU A 54 -1.67 -27.79 1.21
N ASN A 55 -1.56 -28.79 2.08
CA ASN A 55 -0.37 -28.97 2.91
C ASN A 55 0.83 -29.40 2.05
N SER A 56 1.91 -28.62 2.07
CA SER A 56 3.16 -28.87 1.32
C SER A 56 4.21 -29.68 2.08
N ASN A 57 3.92 -30.17 3.30
CA ASN A 57 4.90 -30.89 4.12
C ASN A 57 5.51 -32.12 3.45
N MET A 58 4.77 -32.75 2.53
CA MET A 58 5.23 -33.95 1.80
C MET A 58 6.29 -33.64 0.73
N ASP A 59 6.44 -32.37 0.33
CA ASP A 59 7.31 -31.95 -0.77
C ASP A 59 8.00 -30.62 -0.42
N LYS A 60 8.68 -30.60 0.72
CA LYS A 60 9.49 -29.44 1.13
C LYS A 60 10.89 -29.54 0.53
N VAL A 61 11.37 -28.41 0.03
CA VAL A 61 12.76 -28.22 -0.39
C VAL A 61 13.47 -27.25 0.55
N GLN A 62 14.80 -27.30 0.59
CA GLN A 62 15.60 -26.34 1.34
C GLN A 62 15.44 -24.92 0.76
N PHE A 63 15.49 -23.90 1.61
CA PHE A 63 15.38 -22.52 1.17
C PHE A 63 16.59 -22.09 0.32
N HIS A 64 17.79 -22.39 0.84
CA HIS A 64 19.03 -22.13 0.12
C HIS A 64 19.13 -23.01 -1.13
N THR A 65 19.85 -22.52 -2.14
CA THR A 65 19.90 -23.07 -3.51
C THR A 65 18.62 -22.85 -4.34
N TYR A 66 17.43 -23.09 -3.80
CA TYR A 66 16.20 -22.93 -4.59
C TYR A 66 15.66 -21.51 -4.53
N PHE A 67 15.27 -21.05 -3.33
CA PHE A 67 14.66 -19.74 -3.17
C PHE A 67 15.69 -18.62 -3.11
N SER A 68 16.90 -18.84 -2.57
CA SER A 68 17.95 -17.81 -2.57
C SER A 68 18.32 -17.32 -3.99
N TYR A 69 18.50 -18.23 -4.95
CA TYR A 69 18.82 -17.83 -6.33
C TYR A 69 17.61 -17.24 -7.07
N LYS A 70 16.41 -17.77 -6.80
CA LYS A 70 15.16 -17.20 -7.35
C LYS A 70 14.95 -15.76 -6.86
N ASP A 71 15.18 -15.52 -5.57
CA ASP A 71 15.04 -14.20 -4.96
C ASP A 71 16.14 -13.25 -5.47
N LEU A 72 17.37 -13.72 -5.62
CA LEU A 72 18.46 -12.93 -6.23
C LEU A 72 18.11 -12.48 -7.66
N PHE A 73 17.50 -13.35 -8.45
CA PHE A 73 16.99 -12.99 -9.78
C PHE A 73 15.83 -11.97 -9.71
N GLY A 74 14.91 -12.13 -8.76
CA GLY A 74 13.87 -11.13 -8.50
C GLY A 74 14.46 -9.76 -8.12
N PHE A 75 15.46 -9.74 -7.24
CA PHE A 75 16.17 -8.52 -6.85
C PHE A 75 16.92 -7.87 -8.01
N SER A 76 17.52 -8.65 -8.92
CA SER A 76 18.21 -8.08 -10.08
C SER A 76 17.22 -7.37 -11.03
N ILE A 77 16.02 -7.94 -11.24
CA ILE A 77 14.95 -7.30 -12.01
C ILE A 77 14.46 -6.02 -11.31
N LEU A 78 14.23 -6.07 -9.99
CA LEU A 78 13.81 -4.91 -9.20
C LEU A 78 14.83 -3.77 -9.29
N LEU A 79 16.11 -4.07 -9.07
CA LEU A 79 17.19 -3.09 -9.14
C LEU A 79 17.35 -2.53 -10.55
N LEU A 80 17.28 -3.36 -11.58
CA LEU A 80 17.30 -2.89 -12.97
C LEU A 80 16.17 -1.91 -13.23
N THR A 81 14.94 -2.23 -12.82
CA THR A 81 13.76 -1.36 -12.99
C THR A 81 13.89 -0.06 -12.20
N LEU A 82 14.44 -0.09 -10.98
CA LEU A 82 14.68 1.11 -10.19
C LEU A 82 15.78 1.97 -10.79
N CYS A 83 16.87 1.37 -11.27
CA CYS A 83 17.96 2.07 -11.94
C CYS A 83 17.48 2.71 -13.24
N THR A 84 16.66 2.03 -14.04
CA THR A 84 16.12 2.62 -15.27
C THR A 84 15.16 3.77 -14.97
N LEU A 85 14.27 3.61 -13.99
CA LEU A 85 13.36 4.68 -13.56
C LEU A 85 14.15 5.90 -13.07
N SER A 86 15.09 5.72 -12.13
CA SER A 86 15.87 6.82 -11.55
C SER A 86 16.81 7.50 -12.53
N SER A 87 17.41 6.75 -13.46
CA SER A 87 18.40 7.31 -14.40
C SER A 87 17.77 7.92 -15.65
N PHE A 88 16.70 7.31 -16.18
CA PHE A 88 16.11 7.74 -17.46
C PHE A 88 14.76 8.47 -17.29
N PHE A 89 13.99 8.19 -16.23
CA PHE A 89 12.64 8.73 -16.04
C PHE A 89 12.38 9.19 -14.59
N PRO A 90 13.27 9.96 -13.94
CA PRO A 90 13.22 10.21 -12.49
C PRO A 90 11.92 10.87 -12.02
N ASN A 91 11.29 11.67 -12.89
CA ASN A 91 10.11 12.46 -12.54
C ASN A 91 8.79 11.88 -13.09
N VAL A 92 8.80 10.72 -13.77
CA VAL A 92 7.60 10.19 -14.44
C VAL A 92 6.47 9.80 -13.48
N LEU A 93 6.82 9.47 -12.23
CA LEU A 93 5.87 9.12 -11.17
C LEU A 93 5.59 10.27 -10.20
N GLY A 94 6.22 11.45 -10.41
CA GLY A 94 6.07 12.63 -9.58
C GLY A 94 5.07 13.64 -10.14
N ASP A 95 4.72 14.64 -9.33
CA ASP A 95 3.87 15.75 -9.75
C ASP A 95 4.72 17.02 -9.96
N PRO A 96 4.63 17.70 -11.14
CA PRO A 96 5.36 18.93 -11.40
C PRO A 96 5.11 20.05 -10.37
N ASP A 97 3.93 20.09 -9.74
CA ASP A 97 3.59 21.14 -8.76
C ASP A 97 4.52 21.09 -7.52
N ASN A 98 5.08 19.92 -7.19
CA ASN A 98 6.02 19.76 -6.07
C ASN A 98 7.41 20.36 -6.32
N PHE A 99 7.71 20.85 -7.53
CA PHE A 99 8.91 21.64 -7.80
C PHE A 99 8.73 23.14 -7.48
N THR A 100 7.50 23.57 -7.21
CA THR A 100 7.22 24.92 -6.73
C THR A 100 7.20 24.95 -5.20
N PRO A 101 7.87 25.92 -4.54
CA PRO A 101 7.80 26.04 -3.09
C PRO A 101 6.36 26.23 -2.60
N ALA A 102 6.03 25.61 -1.47
CA ALA A 102 4.68 25.68 -0.92
C ALA A 102 4.23 27.12 -0.65
N ASN A 103 3.03 27.48 -1.13
CA ASN A 103 2.39 28.76 -0.86
C ASN A 103 1.05 28.54 -0.13
N PRO A 104 0.95 28.83 1.18
CA PRO A 104 -0.29 28.63 1.94
C PRO A 104 -1.51 29.42 1.44
N LEU A 105 -1.30 30.45 0.60
CA LEU A 105 -2.35 31.31 0.06
C LEU A 105 -2.85 30.89 -1.32
N SER A 106 -2.23 29.87 -1.94
CA SER A 106 -2.57 29.42 -3.29
C SER A 106 -2.62 27.91 -3.37
N THR A 107 -3.77 27.37 -3.77
CA THR A 107 -3.93 25.93 -4.01
C THR A 107 -3.77 25.65 -5.49
N PRO A 108 -2.96 24.65 -5.89
CA PRO A 108 -2.91 24.21 -7.28
C PRO A 108 -4.29 23.76 -7.80
N PRO A 109 -4.59 23.98 -9.09
CA PRO A 109 -5.93 23.73 -9.65
C PRO A 109 -6.34 22.25 -9.61
N HIS A 110 -5.39 21.32 -9.69
CA HIS A 110 -5.64 19.87 -9.72
C HIS A 110 -4.89 19.11 -8.62
N ILE A 111 -4.98 19.60 -7.37
CA ILE A 111 -4.32 18.97 -6.23
C ILE A 111 -4.77 17.51 -6.04
N LYS A 112 -3.79 16.61 -5.98
CA LYS A 112 -3.97 15.17 -5.79
C LYS A 112 -2.79 14.57 -5.01
N PRO A 113 -2.97 13.43 -4.33
CA PRO A 113 -1.86 12.72 -3.72
C PRO A 113 -1.05 11.95 -4.76
N GLU A 114 0.04 11.33 -4.34
CA GLU A 114 0.85 10.45 -5.18
C GLU A 114 0.04 9.24 -5.68
N TRP A 115 0.48 8.66 -6.79
CA TRP A 115 -0.26 7.66 -7.56
C TRP A 115 -0.76 6.46 -6.74
N TYR A 116 0.02 6.00 -5.76
CA TYR A 116 -0.33 4.86 -4.91
C TYR A 116 -1.46 5.13 -3.90
N PHE A 117 -1.87 6.40 -3.73
CA PHE A 117 -3.03 6.78 -2.92
C PHE A 117 -4.28 7.11 -3.73
N LEU A 118 -4.20 7.17 -5.06
CA LEU A 118 -5.30 7.66 -5.91
C LEU A 118 -6.56 6.81 -5.80
N PHE A 119 -6.46 5.48 -5.67
CA PHE A 119 -7.64 4.63 -5.52
C PHE A 119 -8.45 4.99 -4.26
N ALA A 120 -7.76 5.28 -3.16
CA ALA A 120 -8.36 5.62 -1.88
C ALA A 120 -8.89 7.06 -1.88
N TYR A 121 -8.18 7.96 -2.56
CA TYR A 121 -8.62 9.33 -2.82
C TYR A 121 -9.90 9.39 -3.68
N ALA A 122 -10.02 8.53 -4.70
CA ALA A 122 -11.24 8.40 -5.49
C ALA A 122 -12.43 7.94 -4.63
N ILE A 123 -12.23 6.99 -3.71
CA ILE A 123 -13.26 6.53 -2.76
C ILE A 123 -13.68 7.69 -1.84
N LEU A 124 -12.72 8.46 -1.29
CA LEU A 124 -12.99 9.62 -0.45
C LEU A 124 -13.88 10.65 -1.16
N ARG A 125 -13.57 10.98 -2.43
CA ARG A 125 -14.32 11.98 -3.22
C ARG A 125 -15.68 11.49 -3.72
N SER A 126 -15.87 10.18 -3.84
CA SER A 126 -17.13 9.60 -4.34
C SER A 126 -18.31 9.79 -3.38
N ILE A 127 -18.05 10.10 -2.11
CA ILE A 127 -19.10 10.25 -1.09
C ILE A 127 -19.31 11.75 -0.80
N PRO A 128 -20.49 12.33 -1.10
CA PRO A 128 -20.80 13.75 -0.89
C PRO A 128 -21.12 14.07 0.59
N ASN A 129 -20.34 13.51 1.52
CA ASN A 129 -20.41 13.77 2.95
C ASN A 129 -19.00 13.70 3.55
N LYS A 130 -18.58 14.75 4.27
CA LYS A 130 -17.21 14.84 4.82
C LYS A 130 -16.84 13.67 5.73
N LEU A 131 -17.72 13.32 6.69
CA LEU A 131 -17.47 12.22 7.63
C LEU A 131 -17.56 10.88 6.91
N GLY A 132 -18.58 10.69 6.06
CA GLY A 132 -18.78 9.47 5.28
C GLY A 132 -17.60 9.16 4.37
N GLY A 133 -17.05 10.16 3.69
CA GLY A 133 -15.86 10.02 2.85
C GLY A 133 -14.62 9.61 3.66
N VAL A 134 -14.38 10.25 4.81
CA VAL A 134 -13.24 9.90 5.69
C VAL A 134 -13.37 8.48 6.24
N LEU A 135 -14.58 8.07 6.64
CA LEU A 135 -14.85 6.70 7.08
C LEU A 135 -14.65 5.70 5.95
N ALA A 136 -15.12 5.99 4.73
CA ALA A 136 -14.93 5.11 3.58
C ALA A 136 -13.46 4.98 3.17
N LEU A 137 -12.70 6.08 3.23
CA LEU A 137 -11.24 6.05 3.05
C LEU A 137 -10.59 5.09 4.06
N LEU A 138 -10.92 5.24 5.34
CA LEU A 138 -10.40 4.35 6.40
C LEU A 138 -10.79 2.89 6.15
N PHE A 139 -12.06 2.63 5.81
CA PHE A 139 -12.55 1.28 5.54
C PHE A 139 -11.96 0.67 4.27
N SER A 140 -11.52 1.45 3.29
CA SER A 140 -10.84 0.93 2.09
C SER A 140 -9.58 0.13 2.42
N ILE A 141 -8.96 0.40 3.58
CA ILE A 141 -7.81 -0.34 4.10
C ILE A 141 -8.24 -1.34 5.19
N LEU A 142 -9.05 -0.90 6.16
CA LEU A 142 -9.45 -1.77 7.29
C LEU A 142 -10.28 -2.98 6.86
N ILE A 143 -10.93 -2.95 5.71
CA ILE A 143 -11.66 -4.11 5.17
C ILE A 143 -10.75 -5.33 4.96
N LEU A 144 -9.43 -5.15 4.81
CA LEU A 144 -8.50 -6.27 4.72
C LEU A 144 -8.47 -7.13 6.00
N LEU A 145 -8.76 -6.54 7.17
CA LEU A 145 -8.76 -7.25 8.45
C LEU A 145 -9.93 -8.22 8.60
N ILE A 146 -11.04 -7.98 7.91
CA ILE A 146 -12.21 -8.87 7.97
C ILE A 146 -12.12 -10.04 6.97
N MET A 147 -11.14 -10.03 6.05
CA MET A 147 -10.99 -11.05 5.00
C MET A 147 -10.96 -12.50 5.53
N PRO A 148 -10.25 -12.82 6.64
CA PRO A 148 -10.27 -14.17 7.18
C PRO A 148 -11.65 -14.59 7.72
N ILE A 149 -12.43 -13.65 8.25
CA ILE A 149 -13.74 -13.90 8.90
C ILE A 149 -14.81 -14.18 7.84
N ILE A 150 -14.75 -13.46 6.71
CA ILE A 150 -15.73 -13.61 5.61
C ILE A 150 -15.37 -14.73 4.62
N HIS A 151 -14.32 -15.51 4.89
CA HIS A 151 -13.94 -16.62 4.02
C HIS A 151 -14.94 -17.79 4.13
N THR A 152 -15.78 -17.95 3.12
CA THR A 152 -16.84 -18.98 3.11
C THR A 152 -16.47 -20.28 2.41
N SER A 153 -15.35 -20.31 1.68
CA SER A 153 -14.98 -21.49 0.89
C SER A 153 -14.36 -22.58 1.74
N LYS A 154 -14.59 -23.83 1.33
CA LYS A 154 -13.86 -24.99 1.86
C LYS A 154 -12.46 -25.14 1.27
N GLN A 155 -12.14 -24.40 0.21
CA GLN A 155 -10.84 -24.40 -0.45
C GLN A 155 -10.10 -23.08 -0.19
N ARG A 156 -8.93 -23.18 0.42
CA ARG A 156 -8.10 -22.02 0.81
C ARG A 156 -7.67 -21.18 -0.39
N ALA A 157 -7.11 -21.80 -1.44
CA ALA A 157 -6.60 -21.10 -2.62
C ALA A 157 -7.68 -20.87 -3.70
N MET A 158 -7.47 -19.85 -4.53
CA MET A 158 -8.38 -19.52 -5.65
C MET A 158 -8.10 -20.29 -6.94
N ILE A 159 -7.02 -21.08 -7.01
CA ILE A 159 -6.57 -21.72 -8.25
C ILE A 159 -7.67 -22.61 -8.86
N PHE A 160 -8.39 -23.35 -8.02
CA PHE A 160 -9.49 -24.26 -8.39
C PHE A 160 -10.89 -23.65 -8.23
N ARG A 161 -10.99 -22.31 -8.12
CA ARG A 161 -12.26 -21.59 -7.92
C ARG A 161 -12.48 -20.57 -9.03
N PRO A 162 -12.98 -20.98 -10.21
CA PRO A 162 -13.08 -20.10 -11.38
C PRO A 162 -13.88 -18.81 -11.13
N THR A 163 -15.01 -18.91 -10.44
CA THR A 163 -15.86 -17.75 -10.10
C THR A 163 -15.15 -16.77 -9.18
N THR A 164 -14.46 -17.26 -8.14
CA THR A 164 -13.67 -16.40 -7.24
C THR A 164 -12.47 -15.78 -7.96
N LYS A 165 -11.82 -16.52 -8.86
CA LYS A 165 -10.71 -15.99 -9.68
C LYS A 165 -11.18 -14.86 -10.60
N LEU A 166 -12.36 -14.99 -11.21
CA LEU A 166 -12.98 -13.92 -11.99
C LEU A 166 -13.25 -12.69 -11.11
N LEU A 167 -13.89 -12.88 -9.94
CA LEU A 167 -14.19 -11.79 -9.01
C LEU A 167 -12.92 -11.08 -8.50
N PHE A 168 -11.85 -11.83 -8.24
CA PHE A 168 -10.56 -11.25 -7.87
C PHE A 168 -10.01 -10.34 -8.97
N TRP A 169 -10.03 -10.78 -10.23
CA TRP A 169 -9.58 -9.94 -11.33
C TRP A 169 -10.49 -8.74 -11.59
N THR A 170 -11.80 -8.86 -11.37
CA THR A 170 -12.70 -7.69 -11.40
C THR A 170 -12.37 -6.70 -10.29
N LEU A 171 -11.98 -7.16 -9.09
CA LEU A 171 -11.54 -6.30 -8.00
C LEU A 171 -10.24 -5.56 -8.37
N VAL A 172 -9.26 -6.27 -8.93
CA VAL A 172 -8.00 -5.66 -9.41
C VAL A 172 -8.27 -4.60 -10.48
N ALA A 173 -9.09 -4.92 -11.48
CA ALA A 173 -9.48 -3.97 -12.52
C ALA A 173 -10.20 -2.75 -11.94
N ASN A 174 -11.11 -2.95 -10.98
CA ASN A 174 -11.81 -1.86 -10.30
C ASN A 174 -10.84 -0.96 -9.51
N THR A 175 -9.84 -1.51 -8.81
CA THR A 175 -8.81 -0.72 -8.12
C THR A 175 -7.96 0.10 -9.11
N LEU A 176 -7.64 -0.45 -10.28
CA LEU A 176 -6.95 0.29 -11.34
C LEU A 176 -7.83 1.44 -11.90
N ILE A 177 -9.12 1.19 -12.11
CA ILE A 177 -10.08 2.22 -12.54
C ILE A 177 -10.21 3.32 -11.47
N LEU A 178 -10.27 2.96 -10.19
CA LEU A 178 -10.28 3.94 -9.09
C LEU A 178 -8.99 4.77 -9.05
N THR A 179 -7.84 4.14 -9.31
CA THR A 179 -6.55 4.84 -9.42
C THR A 179 -6.59 5.86 -10.56
N TRP A 180 -7.12 5.47 -11.72
CA TRP A 180 -7.29 6.35 -12.87
C TRP A 180 -8.27 7.51 -12.62
N ILE A 181 -9.44 7.25 -12.02
CA ILE A 181 -10.44 8.28 -11.67
C ILE A 181 -9.94 9.22 -10.56
N GLY A 182 -9.06 8.73 -9.67
CA GLY A 182 -8.47 9.53 -8.61
C GLY A 182 -7.46 10.55 -9.12
N GLY A 183 -6.77 10.24 -10.22
CA GLY A 183 -5.72 11.06 -10.84
C GLY A 183 -6.24 12.27 -11.58
#